data_AF-A0A7M7L5L1-F1
#
_entry.id   AF-A0A7M7L5L1-F1
#
_cell.length_a   1.000
_cell.length_b   1.000
_cell.length_c   1.000
_cell.angle_alpha   90.00
_cell.angle_beta   90.00
_cell.angle_gamma   90.00
#
_symmetry.space_group_name_H-M   'P 1'
#
loop_
_entity.id
_entity.type
_entity.pdbx_description
1 polymer ?
#
loop_
_entity_poly.entity_id
_entity_poly.type
_entity_poly.pdbx_seq_one_letter_code
_entity_poly.pdbx_strand_id
1 'polypeptide(L)'
;MRGAMRGRMMGGPRPFFKKQFIPHIPFDLYLVLDQITVDPRGFDACAIEEVRQVGSYRKGTMIAGHNVADFVILLKTLPTEEAVMRLGQKVLEDLRATDANLKVVLTKDPCGFTINSQNNTSACRCLITTLPPNIRKLEADLHLPQRLVVNNLAALRHSRWFEDNGQNQPGVKTLIRLIRDLRNRFEGLLPLNPWMVDLLCHYSMMNTPDGQPLQLADGFKRALQLLACGLFTPGSCGIQDPCEANVIRVHTAMTVEEQDIVCMTAQNLVRHLLNGNFAPLLGHGKKNEAIERDACVVNGVVINPLGTAYEKPPERGAEEDLLEGSDGEQAEDVEGMQTE
;
A
#
# COMPACT_ATOMS: atom_id res chain seq x y z
N MET A 1 37.46 -36.89 46.81
CA MET A 1 38.13 -36.02 45.80
C MET A 1 37.51 -36.32 44.45
N ARG A 2 36.48 -35.56 44.04
CA ARG A 2 36.51 -34.51 42.99
C ARG A 2 37.02 -34.99 41.62
N GLY A 3 36.14 -34.91 40.61
CA GLY A 3 36.53 -35.02 39.20
C GLY A 3 35.38 -35.04 38.20
N ALA A 4 34.39 -34.14 38.29
CA ALA A 4 33.39 -33.96 37.24
C ALA A 4 34.05 -33.29 36.01
N MET A 5 34.17 -34.01 34.90
CA MET A 5 34.58 -33.45 33.60
C MET A 5 33.44 -32.60 33.03
N ARG A 6 33.55 -31.27 33.18
CA ARG A 6 32.75 -30.30 32.44
C ARG A 6 33.28 -30.19 31.01
N GLY A 7 32.46 -30.60 30.05
CA GLY A 7 32.67 -30.32 28.63
C GLY A 7 32.77 -28.82 28.38
N ARG A 8 33.88 -28.39 27.77
CA ARG A 8 34.13 -27.01 27.37
C ARG A 8 33.45 -26.81 26.01
N MET A 9 32.18 -26.38 26.00
CA MET A 9 31.55 -25.88 24.78
C MET A 9 32.25 -24.57 24.40
N MET A 10 33.07 -24.63 23.36
CA MET A 10 33.65 -23.47 22.69
C MET A 10 32.50 -22.60 22.17
N GLY A 11 32.29 -21.45 22.82
CA GLY A 11 31.35 -20.44 22.37
C GLY A 11 31.82 -19.86 21.04
N GLY A 12 31.28 -20.38 19.94
CA GLY A 12 31.36 -19.73 18.64
C GLY A 12 30.73 -18.33 18.70
N PRO A 13 31.15 -17.39 17.85
CA PRO A 13 30.58 -16.06 17.82
C PRO A 13 29.08 -16.17 17.60
N ARG A 14 28.29 -15.70 18.57
CA ARG A 14 26.84 -15.56 18.42
C ARG A 14 26.61 -14.71 17.17
N PRO A 15 25.71 -15.11 16.26
CA PRO A 15 25.37 -14.25 15.14
C PRO A 15 24.94 -12.90 15.71
N PHE A 16 25.58 -11.83 15.23
CA PHE A 16 25.18 -10.47 15.50
C PHE A 16 23.76 -10.31 14.94
N PHE A 17 22.75 -10.62 15.75
CA PHE A 17 21.43 -10.05 15.55
C PHE A 17 21.62 -8.55 15.73
N LYS A 18 21.75 -7.83 14.60
CA LYS A 18 21.59 -6.37 14.59
C LYS A 18 20.32 -6.11 15.38
N LYS A 19 20.45 -5.38 16.48
CA LYS A 19 19.32 -4.92 17.29
C LYS A 19 18.23 -4.48 16.32
N GLN A 20 17.08 -5.13 16.41
CA GLN A 20 15.90 -4.77 15.66
C GLN A 20 15.73 -3.26 15.85
N PHE A 21 15.90 -2.49 14.78
CA PHE A 21 15.76 -1.04 14.80
C PHE A 21 14.29 -0.77 15.14
N ILE A 22 13.99 -0.61 16.42
CA ILE A 22 12.73 -0.03 16.87
C ILE A 22 13.01 1.46 16.77
N PRO A 23 12.50 2.16 15.74
CA PRO A 23 12.64 3.60 15.71
C PRO A 23 11.95 4.13 16.98
N HIS A 24 12.69 4.83 17.84
CA HIS A 24 12.13 5.48 19.03
C HIS A 24 11.07 6.52 18.62
N ILE A 25 11.29 7.19 17.47
CA ILE A 25 10.46 8.29 16.99
C ILE A 25 8.97 7.93 16.79
N PRO A 26 8.56 6.86 16.07
CA PRO A 26 7.14 6.49 15.97
C PRO A 26 6.46 6.21 17.31
N PHE A 27 7.17 5.64 18.29
CA PHE A 27 6.59 5.36 19.60
C PHE A 27 6.38 6.66 20.38
N ASP A 28 7.40 7.52 20.44
CA ASP A 28 7.32 8.80 21.13
C ASP A 28 6.27 9.72 20.46
N LEU A 29 6.20 9.69 19.12
CA LEU A 29 5.17 10.41 18.35
C LEU A 29 3.76 9.93 18.69
N TYR A 30 3.56 8.61 18.80
CA TYR A 30 2.27 8.06 19.19
C TYR A 30 1.86 8.56 20.58
N LEU A 31 2.78 8.55 21.56
CA LEU A 31 2.49 9.01 22.92
C LEU A 31 2.14 10.50 22.96
N VAL A 32 2.88 11.35 22.23
CA VAL A 32 2.58 12.78 22.14
C VAL A 32 1.20 13.01 21.51
N LEU A 33 0.89 12.33 20.42
CA LEU A 33 -0.40 12.44 19.74
C LEU A 33 -1.57 11.94 20.61
N ASP A 34 -1.37 10.84 21.35
CA ASP A 34 -2.36 10.30 22.28
C ASP A 34 -2.60 11.27 23.45
N GLN A 35 -1.54 11.87 23.98
CA GLN A 35 -1.64 12.89 25.03
C GLN A 35 -2.41 14.13 24.57
N ILE A 36 -2.15 14.64 23.35
CA ILE A 36 -2.92 15.75 22.76
C ILE A 36 -4.39 15.37 22.57
N THR A 37 -4.68 14.10 22.27
CA THR A 37 -6.05 13.60 22.08
C THR A 37 -6.82 13.55 23.41
N VAL A 38 -6.20 13.07 24.48
CA VAL A 38 -6.83 12.94 25.82
C VAL A 38 -6.91 14.29 26.53
N ASP A 39 -5.88 15.11 26.42
CA ASP A 39 -5.76 16.37 27.13
C ASP A 39 -5.27 17.51 26.21
N PRO A 40 -6.18 18.12 25.43
CA PRO A 40 -5.84 19.20 24.51
C PRO A 40 -5.54 20.53 25.23
N ARG A 41 -5.37 20.55 26.57
CA ARG A 41 -5.13 21.78 27.34
C ARG A 41 -4.02 22.62 26.71
N GLY A 42 -4.39 23.78 26.15
CA GLY A 42 -3.47 24.71 25.50
C GLY A 42 -3.37 24.61 23.97
N PHE A 43 -4.13 23.72 23.33
CA PHE A 43 -4.21 23.61 21.88
C PHE A 43 -5.67 23.66 21.40
N ASP A 44 -6.03 24.76 20.75
CA ASP A 44 -7.41 25.07 20.30
C ASP A 44 -7.57 25.04 18.77
N ALA A 45 -6.50 24.80 18.02
CA ALA A 45 -6.51 24.88 16.56
C ALA A 45 -7.32 23.76 15.89
N CYS A 46 -7.33 22.55 16.46
CA CYS A 46 -8.19 21.45 16.04
C CYS A 46 -8.42 20.44 17.16
N ALA A 47 -9.55 19.73 17.10
CA ALA A 47 -9.85 18.64 18.01
C ALA A 47 -9.61 17.29 17.33
N ILE A 48 -8.79 16.44 17.96
CA ILE A 48 -8.51 15.09 17.50
C ILE A 48 -9.58 14.15 18.06
N GLU A 49 -10.16 13.32 17.20
CA GLU A 49 -11.04 12.21 17.58
C GLU A 49 -10.21 10.97 17.90
N GLU A 50 -9.26 10.64 17.01
CA GLU A 50 -8.51 9.41 17.08
C GLU A 50 -7.18 9.50 16.34
N VAL A 51 -6.18 8.77 16.84
CA VAL A 51 -4.89 8.60 16.19
C VAL A 51 -4.63 7.11 16.03
N ARG A 52 -4.24 6.68 14.83
CA ARG A 52 -3.94 5.27 14.56
C ARG A 52 -2.70 5.11 13.69
N GLN A 53 -1.83 4.19 14.11
CA GLN A 53 -0.74 3.70 13.28
C GLN A 53 -1.29 2.91 12.11
N VAL A 54 -0.84 3.18 10.89
CA VAL A 54 -1.27 2.47 9.67
C VAL A 54 -0.06 2.10 8.80
N GLY A 55 -0.33 1.66 7.58
CA GLY A 55 0.70 1.43 6.56
C GLY A 55 1.65 0.29 6.90
N SER A 56 2.83 0.32 6.27
CA SER A 56 3.82 -0.77 6.39
C SER A 56 4.37 -0.94 7.80
N TYR A 57 4.47 0.14 8.57
CA TYR A 57 4.96 0.11 9.94
C TYR A 57 4.02 -0.71 10.83
N ARG A 58 2.73 -0.35 10.87
CA ARG A 58 1.73 -1.08 11.67
C ARG A 58 1.60 -2.54 11.25
N LYS A 59 1.59 -2.79 9.94
CA LYS A 59 1.44 -4.13 9.34
C LYS A 59 2.69 -5.01 9.53
N GLY A 60 3.84 -4.43 9.89
CA GLY A 60 5.12 -5.15 9.98
C GLY A 60 5.66 -5.59 8.60
N THR A 61 5.38 -4.81 7.56
CA THR A 61 5.73 -5.10 6.16
C THR A 61 6.71 -4.07 5.57
N MET A 62 7.48 -3.40 6.43
CA MET A 62 8.53 -2.48 6.00
C MET A 62 9.66 -3.21 5.28
N ILE A 63 10.29 -2.52 4.32
CA ILE A 63 11.45 -2.98 3.57
C ILE A 63 12.67 -2.12 3.93
N ALA A 64 13.87 -2.70 3.80
CA ALA A 64 15.11 -1.97 4.07
C ALA A 64 15.25 -0.76 3.13
N GLY A 65 15.78 0.34 3.65
CA GLY A 65 15.94 1.59 2.90
C GLY A 65 14.70 2.49 2.86
N HIS A 66 13.53 2.00 3.30
CA HIS A 66 12.30 2.79 3.37
C HIS A 66 11.74 2.82 4.82
N ASN A 67 12.40 3.58 5.67
CA ASN A 67 12.09 3.68 7.11
C ASN A 67 11.01 4.74 7.39
N VAL A 68 9.83 4.56 6.81
CA VAL A 68 8.69 5.47 6.98
C VAL A 68 7.58 4.80 7.75
N ALA A 69 7.11 5.46 8.81
CA ALA A 69 5.91 5.09 9.57
C ALA A 69 4.76 6.04 9.24
N ASP A 70 3.56 5.50 9.08
CA ASP A 70 2.37 6.28 8.73
C ASP A 70 1.40 6.28 9.92
N PHE A 71 0.85 7.45 10.22
CA PHE A 71 -0.16 7.67 11.24
C PHE A 71 -1.34 8.35 10.57
N VAL A 72 -2.56 7.89 10.81
CA VAL A 72 -3.76 8.64 10.45
C VAL A 72 -4.27 9.36 11.69
N ILE A 73 -4.49 10.66 11.56
CA ILE A 73 -5.07 11.53 12.59
C ILE A 73 -6.47 11.92 12.11
N LEU A 74 -7.49 11.44 12.81
CA LEU A 74 -8.89 11.74 12.55
C LEU A 74 -9.29 12.97 13.36
N LEU A 75 -9.63 14.06 12.68
CA LEU A 75 -10.10 15.30 13.31
C LEU A 75 -11.62 15.33 13.46
N LYS A 76 -12.10 15.88 14.57
CA LYS A 76 -13.53 16.26 14.75
C LYS A 76 -13.88 17.52 13.97
N THR A 77 -12.89 18.40 13.78
CA THR A 77 -13.01 19.66 13.05
C THR A 77 -12.68 19.47 11.56
N LEU A 78 -12.96 20.50 10.75
CA LEU A 78 -12.53 20.53 9.36
C LEU A 78 -11.01 20.72 9.27
N PRO A 79 -10.31 20.01 8.38
CA PRO A 79 -8.85 20.01 8.28
C PRO A 79 -8.37 21.22 7.47
N THR A 80 -8.23 22.39 8.10
CA THR A 80 -7.60 23.57 7.48
C THR A 80 -6.08 23.41 7.45
N GLU A 81 -5.42 23.96 6.43
CA GLU A 81 -3.94 23.88 6.34
C GLU A 81 -3.26 24.50 7.58
N GLU A 82 -3.79 25.62 8.08
CA GLU A 82 -3.26 26.30 9.25
C GLU A 82 -3.38 25.44 10.51
N ALA A 83 -4.53 24.81 10.75
CA ALA A 83 -4.72 23.95 11.92
C ALA A 83 -3.79 22.73 11.88
N VAL A 84 -3.60 22.14 10.70
CA VAL A 84 -2.70 21.00 10.48
C VAL A 84 -1.25 21.38 10.76
N MET A 85 -0.80 22.55 10.31
CA MET A 85 0.56 23.02 10.58
C MET A 85 0.77 23.40 12.05
N ARG A 86 -0.24 24.01 12.71
CA ARG A 86 -0.19 24.26 14.15
C ARG A 86 -0.11 22.97 14.95
N LEU A 87 -0.86 21.93 14.55
CA LEU A 87 -0.75 20.60 15.16
C LEU A 87 0.66 20.01 14.98
N GLY A 88 1.20 20.05 13.76
CA GLY A 88 2.56 19.57 13.49
C GLY A 88 3.63 20.29 14.32
N GLN A 89 3.49 21.60 14.50
CA GLN A 89 4.41 22.40 15.32
C GLN A 89 4.31 22.04 16.81
N LYS A 90 3.09 21.89 17.32
CA LYS A 90 2.85 21.44 18.71
C LYS A 90 3.46 20.05 18.96
N VAL A 91 3.25 19.12 18.04
CA VAL A 91 3.86 17.78 18.11
C VAL A 91 5.39 17.84 18.12
N LEU A 92 5.99 18.70 17.28
CA LEU A 92 7.44 18.88 17.25
C LEU A 92 7.99 19.43 18.58
N GLU A 93 7.30 20.39 19.19
CA GLU A 93 7.66 20.97 20.48
C GLU A 93 7.58 19.94 21.61
N ASP A 94 6.49 19.19 21.68
CA ASP A 94 6.28 18.17 22.73
C ASP A 94 7.25 16.98 22.60
N LEU A 95 7.60 16.61 21.36
CA LEU A 95 8.65 15.61 21.12
C LEU A 95 10.02 16.07 21.65
N ARG A 96 10.39 17.34 21.39
CA ARG A 96 11.65 17.92 21.88
C ARG A 96 11.65 18.15 23.39
N ALA A 97 10.49 18.40 23.99
CA ALA A 97 10.33 18.50 25.43
C ALA A 97 10.48 17.13 26.12
N THR A 98 10.04 16.06 25.47
CA THR A 98 10.16 14.68 25.96
C THR A 98 11.61 14.17 25.86
N ASP A 99 12.28 14.42 24.73
CA ASP A 99 13.69 14.10 24.55
C ASP A 99 14.42 15.25 23.81
N ALA A 100 15.20 16.02 24.56
CA ALA A 100 15.99 17.13 24.03
C ALA A 100 17.09 16.67 23.05
N ASN A 101 17.48 15.40 23.06
CA ASN A 101 18.45 14.84 22.11
C ASN A 101 17.80 14.43 20.79
N LEU A 102 16.46 14.43 20.71
CA LEU A 102 15.72 14.02 19.53
C LEU A 102 15.89 15.07 18.41
N LYS A 103 16.76 14.75 17.47
CA LYS A 103 17.03 15.58 16.29
C LYS A 103 15.97 15.36 15.22
N VAL A 104 14.84 16.05 15.35
CA VAL A 104 13.70 15.99 14.41
C VAL A 104 13.34 17.34 13.80
N VAL A 105 12.76 17.30 12.61
CA VAL A 105 12.32 18.44 11.80
C VAL A 105 10.91 18.19 11.28
N LEU A 106 10.07 19.22 11.31
CA LEU A 106 8.73 19.21 10.73
C LEU A 106 8.81 19.62 9.25
N THR A 107 8.07 18.93 8.39
CA THR A 107 7.91 19.28 6.97
C THR A 107 6.42 19.24 6.61
N LYS A 108 5.94 20.25 5.89
CA LYS A 108 4.57 20.28 5.35
C LYS A 108 4.42 19.17 4.31
N ASP A 109 3.30 18.46 4.34
CA ASP A 109 2.95 17.44 3.35
C ASP A 109 1.55 17.74 2.77
N PRO A 110 1.28 17.51 1.48
CA PRO A 110 -0.06 17.72 0.91
C PRO A 110 -1.19 17.00 1.65
N CYS A 111 -0.90 15.87 2.30
CA CYS A 111 -1.89 15.09 3.05
C CYS A 111 -1.83 15.32 4.58
N GLY A 112 -1.00 16.27 5.04
CA GLY A 112 -0.81 16.56 6.46
C GLY A 112 0.55 17.16 6.78
N PHE A 113 1.33 16.45 7.59
CA PHE A 113 2.71 16.84 7.91
C PHE A 113 3.59 15.62 8.15
N THR A 114 4.91 15.80 8.08
CA THR A 114 5.89 14.75 8.32
C THR A 114 6.91 15.18 9.36
N ILE A 115 7.18 14.30 10.33
CA ILE A 115 8.28 14.43 11.28
C ILE A 115 9.46 13.61 10.76
N ASN A 116 10.49 14.30 10.28
CA ASN A 116 11.71 13.71 9.75
C ASN A 116 12.81 13.71 10.81
N SER A 117 13.61 12.64 10.87
CA SER A 117 14.89 12.71 11.57
C SER A 117 15.84 13.64 10.80
N GLN A 118 16.68 14.44 11.48
CA GLN A 118 17.57 15.42 10.84
C GLN A 118 18.52 14.81 9.80
N ASN A 119 18.85 13.52 9.91
CA ASN A 119 19.68 12.81 8.95
C ASN A 119 18.86 12.16 7.81
N ASN A 120 17.54 12.40 7.74
CA ASN A 120 16.59 11.79 6.81
C ASN A 120 16.64 10.25 6.77
N THR A 121 17.09 9.60 7.85
CA THR A 121 17.15 8.13 7.91
C THR A 121 15.83 7.47 8.29
N SER A 122 14.89 8.24 8.83
CA SER A 122 13.55 7.81 9.18
C SER A 122 12.57 8.97 9.17
N ALA A 123 11.31 8.68 8.86
CA ALA A 123 10.24 9.67 8.80
C ALA A 123 8.94 9.10 9.38
N CYS A 124 8.16 9.96 10.02
CA CYS A 124 6.80 9.65 10.44
C CYS A 124 5.83 10.59 9.72
N ARG A 125 5.01 10.05 8.83
CA ARG A 125 4.00 10.81 8.09
C ARG A 125 2.69 10.80 8.87
N CYS A 126 2.18 11.98 9.16
CA CYS A 126 0.90 12.20 9.81
C CYS A 126 -0.13 12.58 8.74
N LEU A 127 -0.91 11.58 8.33
CA LEU A 127 -1.98 11.66 7.34
C LEU A 127 -3.25 12.20 8.00
N ILE A 128 -3.68 13.39 7.63
CA ILE A 128 -4.84 14.04 8.23
C ILE A 128 -6.13 13.61 7.53
N THR A 129 -7.14 13.30 8.32
CA THR A 129 -8.51 13.08 7.84
C THR A 129 -9.52 13.70 8.81
N THR A 130 -10.81 13.66 8.46
CA THR A 130 -11.90 14.17 9.30
C THR A 130 -13.09 13.19 9.26
N LEU A 131 -14.06 13.40 10.14
CA LEU A 131 -15.25 12.57 10.22
C LEU A 131 -16.03 12.57 8.88
N PRO A 132 -16.66 11.44 8.47
CA PRO A 132 -17.40 11.35 7.21
C PRO A 132 -18.43 12.48 6.97
N PRO A 133 -19.19 12.97 7.97
CA PRO A 133 -20.11 14.10 7.79
C PRO A 133 -19.42 15.42 7.41
N ASN A 134 -18.15 15.60 7.78
CA ASN A 134 -17.37 16.80 7.48
C ASN A 134 -16.80 16.79 6.07
N ILE A 135 -16.60 15.61 5.46
CA ILE A 135 -16.03 15.48 4.11
C ILE A 135 -16.87 16.23 3.06
N ARG A 136 -18.20 16.22 3.22
CA ARG A 136 -19.13 16.94 2.32
C ARG A 136 -19.12 18.46 2.52
N LYS A 137 -18.47 18.96 3.56
CA LYS A 137 -18.37 20.37 3.92
C LYS A 137 -16.98 20.95 3.63
N LEU A 138 -16.11 20.17 2.97
CA LEU A 138 -14.79 20.64 2.59
C LEU A 138 -14.90 21.69 1.48
N GLU A 139 -14.12 22.74 1.64
CA GLU A 139 -13.99 23.85 0.69
C GLU A 139 -12.58 23.82 0.12
N ALA A 140 -12.45 23.85 -1.21
CA ALA A 140 -11.18 23.61 -1.91
C ALA A 140 -10.08 24.64 -1.56
N ASP A 141 -10.46 25.88 -1.26
CA ASP A 141 -9.52 26.97 -0.99
C ASP A 141 -9.06 27.04 0.48
N LEU A 142 -9.79 26.38 1.39
CA LEU A 142 -9.56 26.48 2.84
C LEU A 142 -9.06 25.18 3.48
N HIS A 143 -9.48 24.04 2.94
CA HIS A 143 -9.27 22.74 3.55
C HIS A 143 -8.34 21.84 2.73
N LEU A 144 -7.82 20.79 3.38
CA LEU A 144 -7.08 19.75 2.67
C LEU A 144 -7.91 19.13 1.53
N PRO A 145 -7.28 18.76 0.40
CA PRO A 145 -8.00 18.20 -0.75
C PRO A 145 -8.85 17.00 -0.37
N GLN A 146 -10.15 17.03 -0.73
CA GLN A 146 -11.11 15.98 -0.40
C GLN A 146 -10.62 14.58 -0.77
N ARG A 147 -9.97 14.43 -1.94
CA ARG A 147 -9.39 13.16 -2.39
C ARG A 147 -8.39 12.59 -1.39
N LEU A 148 -7.52 13.42 -0.81
CA LEU A 148 -6.50 12.98 0.15
C LEU A 148 -7.13 12.61 1.50
N VAL A 149 -8.09 13.41 1.97
CA VAL A 149 -8.85 13.13 3.20
C VAL A 149 -9.57 11.79 3.12
N VAL A 150 -10.23 11.50 1.99
CA VAL A 150 -10.92 10.22 1.75
C VAL A 150 -9.92 9.06 1.69
N ASN A 151 -8.80 9.22 0.99
CA ASN A 151 -7.75 8.19 0.92
C ASN A 151 -7.15 7.87 2.31
N ASN A 152 -6.93 8.90 3.13
CA ASN A 152 -6.42 8.73 4.49
C ASN A 152 -7.44 8.01 5.39
N LEU A 153 -8.73 8.26 5.19
CA LEU A 153 -9.81 7.52 5.85
C LEU A 153 -9.84 6.04 5.40
N ALA A 154 -9.57 5.75 4.13
CA ALA A 154 -9.46 4.38 3.63
C ALA A 154 -8.27 3.63 4.27
N ALA A 155 -7.15 4.31 4.52
CA ALA A 155 -5.99 3.71 5.19
C ALA A 155 -6.32 3.20 6.61
N LEU A 156 -7.26 3.84 7.33
CA LEU A 156 -7.77 3.32 8.61
C LEU A 156 -8.51 1.99 8.43
N ARG A 157 -9.39 1.91 7.43
CA ARG A 157 -10.14 0.67 7.10
C ARG A 157 -9.19 -0.45 6.69
N HIS A 158 -8.23 -0.16 5.81
CA HIS A 158 -7.20 -1.11 5.39
C HIS A 158 -6.36 -1.62 6.56
N SER A 159 -6.04 -0.74 7.52
CA SER A 159 -5.29 -1.14 8.71
C SER A 159 -6.10 -2.09 9.58
N ARG A 160 -7.37 -1.78 9.85
CA ARG A 160 -8.26 -2.64 10.63
C ARG A 160 -8.47 -4.00 9.95
N TRP A 161 -8.76 -4.01 8.66
CA TRP A 161 -8.88 -5.26 7.92
C TRP A 161 -7.61 -6.10 8.01
N PHE A 162 -6.43 -5.48 7.89
CA PHE A 162 -5.17 -6.21 7.99
C PHE A 162 -4.92 -6.74 9.40
N GLU A 163 -5.32 -6.01 10.44
CA GLU A 163 -5.28 -6.50 11.83
C GLU A 163 -6.07 -7.80 12.00
N ASP A 164 -7.27 -7.84 11.44
CA ASP A 164 -8.17 -9.00 11.56
C ASP A 164 -7.73 -10.19 10.66
N ASN A 165 -7.14 -9.93 9.50
CA ASN A 165 -6.93 -10.95 8.46
C ASN A 165 -5.44 -11.30 8.20
N GLY A 166 -4.53 -10.33 8.28
CA GLY A 166 -3.13 -10.48 7.88
C GLY A 166 -2.11 -10.40 9.02
N GLN A 167 -2.45 -9.79 10.15
CA GLN A 167 -1.49 -9.44 11.19
C GLN A 167 -0.87 -10.65 11.88
N ASN A 168 -1.62 -11.73 12.02
CA ASN A 168 -1.16 -12.98 12.64
C ASN A 168 -0.62 -14.00 11.63
N GLN A 169 -0.37 -13.59 10.38
CA GLN A 169 0.13 -14.44 9.31
C GLN A 169 1.56 -14.03 8.87
N PRO A 170 2.62 -14.61 9.48
CA PRO A 170 4.01 -14.24 9.14
C PRO A 170 4.37 -14.50 7.67
N GLY A 171 3.78 -15.52 7.07
CA GLY A 171 3.93 -15.85 5.65
C GLY A 171 3.43 -14.71 4.76
N VAL A 172 2.22 -14.19 5.02
CA VAL A 172 1.62 -13.07 4.28
C VAL A 172 2.51 -11.82 4.38
N LYS A 173 2.99 -11.48 5.58
CA LYS A 173 3.88 -10.32 5.76
C LYS A 173 5.20 -10.46 5.00
N THR A 174 5.74 -11.67 4.92
CA THR A 174 6.97 -11.95 4.17
C THR A 174 6.72 -11.89 2.67
N LEU A 175 5.61 -12.46 2.20
CA LEU A 175 5.22 -12.37 0.80
C LEU A 175 4.99 -10.91 0.36
N ILE A 176 4.32 -10.09 1.17
CA ILE A 176 4.15 -8.65 0.88
C ILE A 176 5.50 -7.96 0.69
N ARG A 177 6.48 -8.24 1.55
CA ARG A 177 7.83 -7.66 1.42
C ARG A 177 8.51 -8.11 0.12
N LEU A 178 8.39 -9.39 -0.24
CA LEU A 178 8.94 -9.92 -1.49
C LEU A 178 8.27 -9.31 -2.73
N ILE A 179 6.94 -9.19 -2.75
CA ILE A 179 6.21 -8.59 -3.87
C ILE A 179 6.46 -7.09 -3.97
N ARG A 180 6.62 -6.37 -2.84
CA ARG A 180 7.03 -4.95 -2.87
C ARG A 180 8.44 -4.76 -3.42
N ASP A 181 9.38 -5.60 -3.00
CA ASP A 181 10.74 -5.60 -3.55
C ASP A 181 10.73 -5.90 -5.06
N LEU A 182 9.97 -6.93 -5.48
CA LEU A 182 9.78 -7.29 -6.88
C LEU A 182 9.20 -6.11 -7.68
N ARG A 183 8.16 -5.47 -7.15
CA ARG A 183 7.54 -4.28 -7.76
C ARG A 183 8.52 -3.13 -7.94
N ASN A 184 9.41 -2.92 -6.99
CA ASN A 184 10.39 -1.83 -7.07
C ASN A 184 11.52 -2.12 -8.07
N ARG A 185 11.78 -3.41 -8.36
CA ARG A 185 12.79 -3.82 -9.35
C ARG A 185 12.23 -3.92 -10.77
N PHE A 186 10.96 -4.27 -10.91
CA PHE A 186 10.30 -4.42 -12.21
C PHE A 186 9.25 -3.33 -12.41
N GLU A 187 9.59 -2.32 -13.20
CA GLU A 187 8.77 -1.10 -13.40
C GLU A 187 7.34 -1.39 -13.85
N GLY A 188 7.13 -2.45 -14.64
CA GLY A 188 5.79 -2.82 -15.10
C GLY A 188 4.83 -3.29 -13.99
N LEU A 189 5.33 -3.52 -12.77
CA LEU A 189 4.49 -3.81 -11.60
C LEU A 189 4.18 -2.55 -10.76
N LEU A 190 4.76 -1.38 -11.08
CA LEU A 190 4.52 -0.14 -10.34
C LEU A 190 3.04 0.27 -10.24
N PRO A 191 2.16 0.01 -11.22
CA PRO A 191 0.74 0.35 -11.07
C PRO A 191 0.04 -0.37 -9.90
N LEU A 192 0.58 -1.50 -9.43
CA LEU A 192 0.08 -2.18 -8.23
C LEU A 192 0.26 -1.26 -7.02
N ASN A 193 -0.84 -0.69 -6.54
CA ASN A 193 -0.80 0.13 -5.33
C ASN A 193 -0.56 -0.75 -4.08
N PRO A 194 -0.13 -0.18 -2.94
CA PRO A 194 0.18 -0.96 -1.74
C PRO A 194 -0.97 -1.81 -1.23
N TRP A 195 -2.22 -1.37 -1.41
CA TRP A 195 -3.40 -2.11 -0.98
C TRP A 195 -3.69 -3.32 -1.86
N MET A 196 -3.57 -3.17 -3.19
CA MET A 196 -3.63 -4.28 -4.13
C MET A 196 -2.59 -5.36 -3.80
N VAL A 197 -1.36 -4.95 -3.45
CA VAL A 197 -0.31 -5.88 -3.04
C VAL A 197 -0.68 -6.64 -1.76
N ASP A 198 -1.18 -5.93 -0.74
CA ASP A 198 -1.58 -6.55 0.53
C ASP A 198 -2.68 -7.61 0.31
N LEU A 199 -3.72 -7.26 -0.47
CA LEU A 199 -4.81 -8.16 -0.82
C LEU A 199 -4.38 -9.32 -1.71
N LEU A 200 -3.55 -9.06 -2.74
CA LEU A 200 -3.01 -10.11 -3.62
C LEU A 200 -2.22 -11.14 -2.81
N CYS A 201 -1.34 -10.68 -1.91
CA CYS A 201 -0.53 -11.57 -1.10
C CYS A 201 -1.38 -12.40 -0.13
N HIS A 202 -2.34 -11.75 0.54
CA HIS A 202 -3.29 -12.44 1.41
C HIS A 202 -4.11 -13.47 0.63
N TYR A 203 -4.72 -13.07 -0.48
CA TYR A 203 -5.52 -13.94 -1.35
C TYR A 203 -4.71 -15.14 -1.86
N SER A 204 -3.48 -14.90 -2.32
CA SER A 204 -2.60 -15.95 -2.84
C SER A 204 -2.30 -17.01 -1.79
N MET A 205 -2.10 -16.61 -0.53
CA MET A 205 -1.73 -17.53 0.54
C MET A 205 -2.92 -18.18 1.25
N MET A 206 -3.97 -17.40 1.51
CA MET A 206 -5.07 -17.79 2.42
C MET A 206 -6.30 -18.32 1.69
N ASN A 207 -6.50 -17.98 0.42
CA ASN A 207 -7.64 -18.50 -0.34
C ASN A 207 -7.32 -19.92 -0.86
N THR A 208 -7.35 -20.90 0.04
CA THR A 208 -7.06 -22.32 -0.25
C THR A 208 -8.29 -23.18 0.05
N PRO A 209 -8.49 -24.31 -0.66
CA PRO A 209 -9.65 -25.17 -0.45
C PRO A 209 -9.76 -25.76 0.96
N ASP A 210 -8.62 -25.99 1.62
CA ASP A 210 -8.50 -26.56 2.96
C ASP A 210 -8.41 -25.49 4.07
N GLY A 211 -8.41 -24.20 3.69
CA GLY A 211 -8.24 -23.07 4.59
C GLY A 211 -6.86 -22.97 5.24
N GLN A 212 -5.89 -23.80 4.85
CA GLN A 212 -4.53 -23.73 5.36
C GLN A 212 -3.67 -22.77 4.53
N PRO A 213 -2.85 -21.90 5.15
CA PRO A 213 -1.97 -21.01 4.40
C PRO A 213 -0.97 -21.80 3.56
N LEU A 214 -0.77 -21.37 2.30
CA LEU A 214 0.31 -21.91 1.47
C LEU A 214 1.69 -21.63 2.08
N GLN A 215 2.67 -22.46 1.72
CA GLN A 215 4.07 -22.14 1.99
C GLN A 215 4.50 -20.90 1.20
N LEU A 216 5.54 -20.20 1.68
CA LEU A 216 5.98 -18.94 1.08
C LEU A 216 6.33 -19.07 -0.42
N ALA A 217 7.00 -20.15 -0.81
CA ALA A 217 7.37 -20.38 -2.21
C ALA A 217 6.14 -20.57 -3.10
N ASP A 218 5.15 -21.34 -2.64
CA ASP A 218 3.90 -21.57 -3.36
C ASP A 218 3.04 -20.30 -3.41
N GLY A 219 2.98 -19.53 -2.32
CA GLY A 219 2.32 -18.24 -2.28
C GLY A 219 2.94 -17.22 -3.24
N PHE A 220 4.28 -17.17 -3.31
CA PHE A 220 5.00 -16.31 -4.24
C PHE A 220 4.74 -16.70 -5.70
N LYS A 221 4.83 -18.01 -6.00
CA LYS A 221 4.50 -18.55 -7.33
C LYS A 221 3.06 -18.24 -7.71
N ARG A 222 2.11 -18.48 -6.82
CA ARG A 222 0.69 -18.25 -7.05
C ARG A 222 0.36 -16.78 -7.26
N ALA A 223 0.96 -15.86 -6.51
CA ALA A 223 0.78 -14.43 -6.71
C ALA A 223 1.16 -13.99 -8.13
N LEU A 224 2.30 -14.48 -8.63
CA LEU A 224 2.73 -14.20 -10.00
C LEU A 224 1.85 -14.88 -11.05
N GLN A 225 1.44 -16.13 -10.83
CA GLN A 225 0.54 -16.84 -11.73
C GLN A 225 -0.84 -16.17 -11.84
N LEU A 226 -1.39 -15.68 -10.72
CA LEU A 226 -2.66 -14.96 -10.69
C LEU A 226 -2.59 -13.66 -11.51
N LEU A 227 -1.52 -12.88 -11.35
CA LEU A 227 -1.32 -11.69 -12.18
C LEU A 227 -1.15 -12.08 -13.67
N ALA A 228 -0.36 -13.11 -13.96
CA ALA A 228 -0.08 -13.56 -15.33
C ALA A 228 -1.31 -14.13 -16.05
N CYS A 229 -2.27 -14.71 -15.33
CA CYS A 229 -3.54 -15.20 -15.88
C CYS A 229 -4.63 -14.11 -15.95
N GLY A 230 -4.27 -12.84 -15.76
CA GLY A 230 -5.20 -11.73 -15.91
C GLY A 230 -6.13 -11.51 -14.71
N LEU A 231 -5.71 -11.83 -13.47
CA LEU A 231 -6.55 -11.53 -12.30
C LEU A 231 -6.94 -10.04 -12.26
N PHE A 232 -6.06 -9.15 -12.71
CA PHE A 232 -6.26 -7.70 -12.74
C PHE A 232 -6.40 -7.14 -14.16
N THR A 233 -7.07 -7.84 -15.06
CA THR A 233 -7.39 -7.36 -16.42
C THR A 233 -8.89 -7.17 -16.62
N PRO A 234 -9.34 -6.46 -17.68
CA PRO A 234 -10.76 -6.34 -18.00
C PRO A 234 -11.45 -7.70 -18.11
N GLY A 235 -12.71 -7.78 -17.69
CA GLY A 235 -13.50 -9.03 -17.65
C GLY A 235 -13.23 -9.95 -16.45
N SER A 236 -12.14 -9.76 -15.71
CA SER A 236 -11.84 -10.55 -14.51
C SER A 236 -12.75 -10.20 -13.31
N CYS A 237 -13.11 -11.19 -12.49
CA CYS A 237 -13.74 -10.92 -11.19
C CYS A 237 -12.80 -10.19 -10.21
N GLY A 238 -11.49 -10.30 -10.41
CA GLY A 238 -10.47 -9.64 -9.59
C GLY A 238 -10.56 -9.98 -8.12
N ILE A 239 -10.08 -9.05 -7.29
CA ILE A 239 -10.27 -9.08 -5.84
C ILE A 239 -11.20 -7.93 -5.48
N GLN A 240 -12.32 -8.24 -4.83
CA GLN A 240 -13.21 -7.24 -4.27
C GLN A 240 -12.53 -6.56 -3.07
N ASP A 241 -12.66 -5.24 -2.96
CA ASP A 241 -12.17 -4.50 -1.81
C ASP A 241 -13.03 -4.85 -0.57
N PRO A 242 -12.46 -5.50 0.46
CA PRO A 242 -13.21 -5.86 1.65
C PRO A 242 -13.49 -4.65 2.57
N CYS A 243 -12.91 -3.48 2.28
CA CYS A 243 -13.07 -2.25 3.06
C CYS A 243 -14.10 -1.28 2.47
N GLU A 244 -14.69 -1.61 1.32
CA GLU A 244 -15.70 -0.79 0.65
C GLU A 244 -17.07 -1.48 0.68
N ALA A 245 -18.14 -0.71 0.91
CA ALA A 245 -19.50 -1.25 0.96
C ALA A 245 -20.01 -1.68 -0.41
N ASN A 246 -19.60 -0.97 -1.46
CA ASN A 246 -19.91 -1.33 -2.84
C ASN A 246 -18.98 -2.46 -3.31
N VAL A 247 -19.47 -3.29 -4.23
CA VAL A 247 -18.66 -4.33 -4.87
C VAL A 247 -17.67 -3.67 -5.84
N ILE A 248 -16.57 -3.17 -5.28
CA ILE A 248 -15.48 -2.53 -6.03
C ILE A 248 -14.35 -3.54 -6.19
N ARG A 249 -13.91 -3.76 -7.43
CA ARG A 249 -12.73 -4.59 -7.71
C ARG A 249 -11.49 -3.71 -7.61
N VAL A 250 -10.51 -4.06 -6.78
CA VAL A 250 -9.39 -3.15 -6.48
C VAL A 250 -8.55 -2.75 -7.69
N HIS A 251 -8.49 -3.61 -8.72
CA HIS A 251 -7.71 -3.34 -9.93
C HIS A 251 -8.32 -2.27 -10.84
N THR A 252 -9.60 -1.90 -10.66
CA THR A 252 -10.24 -0.85 -11.48
C THR A 252 -9.70 0.54 -11.19
N ALA A 253 -8.86 0.70 -10.16
CA ALA A 253 -8.10 1.91 -9.93
C ALA A 253 -6.93 2.09 -10.91
N MET A 254 -6.54 1.04 -11.64
CA MET A 254 -5.53 1.10 -12.71
C MET A 254 -6.22 1.34 -14.07
N THR A 255 -5.55 2.06 -14.96
CA THR A 255 -5.97 2.17 -16.36
C THR A 255 -5.88 0.81 -17.07
N VAL A 256 -6.56 0.65 -18.21
CA VAL A 256 -6.49 -0.61 -18.98
C VAL A 256 -5.07 -0.87 -19.50
N GLU A 257 -4.34 0.19 -19.86
CA GLU A 257 -2.93 0.12 -20.23
C GLU A 257 -2.05 -0.38 -19.08
N GLU A 258 -2.24 0.18 -17.87
CA GLU A 258 -1.54 -0.27 -16.67
C GLU A 258 -1.84 -1.73 -16.33
N GLN A 259 -3.10 -2.17 -16.50
CA GLN A 259 -3.51 -3.56 -16.30
C GLN A 259 -2.81 -4.51 -17.27
N ASP A 260 -2.68 -4.14 -18.54
CA ASP A 260 -1.92 -4.90 -19.54
C ASP A 260 -0.44 -5.00 -19.17
N ILE A 261 0.20 -3.86 -18.85
CA ILE A 261 1.61 -3.82 -18.45
C ILE A 261 1.89 -4.71 -17.24
N VAL A 262 1.02 -4.69 -16.21
CA VAL A 262 1.15 -5.54 -15.02
C VAL A 262 1.03 -7.02 -15.40
N CYS A 263 0.02 -7.37 -16.22
CA CYS A 263 -0.22 -8.74 -16.66
C CYS A 263 0.95 -9.29 -17.49
N MET A 264 1.36 -8.55 -18.53
CA MET A 264 2.50 -8.86 -19.39
C MET A 264 3.79 -9.03 -18.57
N THR A 265 4.06 -8.11 -17.64
CA THR A 265 5.24 -8.20 -16.77
C THR A 265 5.18 -9.47 -15.93
N ALA A 266 4.04 -9.78 -15.31
CA ALA A 266 3.87 -11.02 -14.56
C ALA A 266 4.03 -12.26 -15.43
N GLN A 267 3.53 -12.27 -16.68
CA GLN A 267 3.71 -13.37 -17.63
C GLN A 267 5.20 -13.60 -17.97
N ASN A 268 5.98 -12.53 -18.16
CA ASN A 268 7.43 -12.62 -18.34
C ASN A 268 8.08 -13.27 -17.10
N LEU A 269 7.80 -12.74 -15.90
CA LEU A 269 8.39 -13.20 -14.65
C LEU A 269 8.02 -14.65 -14.29
N VAL A 270 6.78 -15.08 -14.53
CA VAL A 270 6.33 -16.46 -14.29
C VAL A 270 7.12 -17.45 -15.15
N ARG A 271 7.43 -17.11 -16.41
CA ARG A 271 8.22 -17.99 -17.27
C ARG A 271 9.65 -18.17 -16.75
N HIS A 272 10.26 -17.12 -16.21
CA HIS A 272 11.54 -17.23 -15.52
C HIS A 272 11.44 -18.10 -14.27
N LEU A 273 10.41 -17.88 -13.45
CA LEU A 273 10.17 -18.65 -12.23
C LEU A 273 10.02 -20.15 -12.53
N LEU A 274 9.18 -20.51 -13.51
CA LEU A 274 8.89 -21.90 -13.87
C LEU A 274 10.09 -22.62 -14.49
N ASN A 275 10.97 -21.89 -15.18
CA ASN A 275 12.21 -22.44 -15.72
C ASN A 275 13.38 -22.41 -14.73
N GLY A 276 13.17 -22.01 -13.48
CA GLY A 276 14.20 -22.04 -12.43
C GLY A 276 15.16 -20.84 -12.43
N ASN A 277 14.84 -19.76 -13.12
CA ASN A 277 15.66 -18.54 -13.17
C ASN A 277 15.45 -17.64 -11.93
N PHE A 278 15.66 -18.20 -10.73
CA PHE A 278 15.31 -17.53 -9.48
C PHE A 278 16.22 -16.37 -9.11
N ALA A 279 17.52 -16.46 -9.43
CA ALA A 279 18.51 -15.48 -9.02
C ALA A 279 18.19 -14.06 -9.52
N PRO A 280 18.03 -13.79 -10.83
CA PRO A 280 17.64 -12.46 -11.30
C PRO A 280 16.23 -12.06 -10.84
N LEU A 281 15.29 -13.02 -10.77
CA LEU A 281 13.94 -12.76 -10.29
C LEU A 281 13.91 -12.22 -8.85
N LEU A 282 14.81 -12.69 -7.99
CA LEU A 282 14.95 -12.28 -6.59
C LEU A 282 16.01 -11.19 -6.36
N GLY A 283 16.54 -10.57 -7.43
CA GLY A 283 17.50 -9.46 -7.33
C GLY A 283 18.95 -9.88 -7.09
N HIS A 284 19.27 -11.16 -7.29
CA HIS A 284 20.62 -11.73 -7.27
C HIS A 284 21.18 -12.03 -8.67
N GLY A 285 20.62 -11.35 -9.69
CA GLY A 285 21.05 -11.47 -11.08
C GLY A 285 22.41 -10.83 -11.35
N LYS A 286 22.91 -11.01 -12.57
CA LYS A 286 24.11 -10.33 -13.05
C LYS A 286 23.83 -8.83 -13.18
N LYS A 287 24.90 -8.03 -13.12
CA LYS A 287 24.79 -6.58 -13.33
C LYS A 287 24.22 -6.30 -14.73
N ASN A 288 23.20 -5.44 -14.80
CA ASN A 288 22.46 -5.08 -16.02
C ASN A 288 21.64 -6.22 -16.67
N GLU A 289 21.38 -7.31 -15.95
CA GLU A 289 20.47 -8.36 -16.45
C GLU A 289 19.02 -7.90 -16.32
N ALA A 290 18.35 -7.63 -17.45
CA ALA A 290 16.95 -7.20 -17.51
C ALA A 290 16.07 -8.35 -18.03
N ILE A 291 15.71 -9.29 -17.15
CA ILE A 291 14.96 -10.49 -17.54
C ILE A 291 13.58 -10.19 -18.13
N GLU A 292 13.01 -9.03 -17.84
CA GLU A 292 11.73 -8.58 -18.38
C GLU A 292 11.82 -7.97 -19.78
N ARG A 293 13.03 -7.68 -20.28
CA ARG A 293 13.29 -6.99 -21.57
C ARG A 293 14.19 -7.76 -22.52
N ASP A 294 15.04 -8.64 -22.01
CA ASP A 294 16.05 -9.36 -22.79
C ASP A 294 15.64 -10.82 -23.03
N ALA A 295 15.86 -11.30 -24.25
CA ALA A 295 15.77 -12.72 -24.54
C ALA A 295 16.90 -13.47 -23.82
N CYS A 296 16.59 -14.61 -23.22
CA CYS A 296 17.59 -15.44 -22.54
C CYS A 296 17.33 -16.93 -22.73
N VAL A 297 18.32 -17.74 -22.39
CA VAL A 297 18.21 -19.21 -22.37
C VAL A 297 18.38 -19.69 -20.94
N VAL A 298 17.34 -20.35 -20.42
CA VAL A 298 17.34 -20.91 -19.06
C VAL A 298 17.07 -22.40 -19.18
N ASN A 299 17.99 -23.23 -18.69
CA ASN A 299 17.84 -24.70 -18.72
C ASN A 299 17.48 -25.25 -20.11
N GLY A 300 18.05 -24.67 -21.17
CA GLY A 300 17.80 -25.07 -22.56
C GLY A 300 16.51 -24.53 -23.18
N VAL A 301 15.72 -23.75 -22.43
CA VAL A 301 14.49 -23.09 -22.91
C VAL A 301 14.78 -21.64 -23.26
N VAL A 302 14.42 -21.23 -24.48
CA VAL A 302 14.49 -19.82 -24.91
C VAL A 302 13.28 -19.07 -24.37
N ILE A 303 13.52 -18.01 -23.60
CA ILE A 303 12.50 -17.13 -23.03
C ILE A 303 12.59 -15.79 -23.76
N ASN A 304 11.61 -15.50 -24.61
CA ASN A 304 11.46 -14.20 -25.26
C ASN A 304 10.47 -13.32 -24.47
N PRO A 305 10.80 -12.08 -24.12
CA PRO A 305 9.87 -11.13 -23.52
C PRO A 305 8.62 -10.92 -24.37
N LEU A 306 7.47 -10.77 -23.71
CA LEU A 306 6.22 -10.40 -24.36
C LEU A 306 6.16 -8.87 -24.56
N GLY A 307 5.44 -8.45 -25.58
CA GLY A 307 5.08 -7.05 -25.81
C GLY A 307 3.67 -6.72 -25.28
N THR A 308 3.35 -5.44 -25.26
CA THR A 308 2.03 -4.92 -24.84
C THR A 308 0.94 -5.41 -25.79
N ALA A 309 -0.23 -5.74 -25.23
CA ALA A 309 -1.42 -6.11 -25.98
C ALA A 309 -2.46 -4.98 -26.02
N TYR A 310 -2.36 -3.99 -25.14
CA TYR A 310 -3.27 -2.85 -25.15
C TYR A 310 -3.04 -1.96 -26.37
N GLU A 311 -4.13 -1.64 -27.07
CA GLU A 311 -4.17 -0.64 -28.14
C GLU A 311 -5.09 0.51 -27.71
N LYS A 312 -4.59 1.74 -27.82
CA LYS A 312 -5.40 2.94 -27.53
C LYS A 312 -6.55 3.00 -28.55
N PRO A 313 -7.81 3.10 -28.11
CA PRO A 313 -8.93 3.29 -29.03
C PRO A 313 -8.70 4.56 -29.88
N PRO A 314 -9.15 4.57 -31.16
CA PRO A 314 -9.11 5.78 -31.96
C PRO A 314 -9.87 6.90 -31.24
N GLU A 315 -9.34 8.12 -31.27
CA GLU A 315 -10.04 9.29 -30.73
C GLU A 315 -11.31 9.49 -31.54
N ARG A 316 -12.48 9.25 -30.92
CA ARG A 316 -13.76 9.57 -31.55
C ARG A 316 -13.79 11.06 -31.82
N GLY A 317 -14.04 11.44 -33.08
CA GLY A 317 -14.29 12.84 -33.41
C GLY A 317 -15.55 13.32 -32.72
N ALA A 318 -15.64 14.63 -32.43
CA ALA A 318 -16.80 15.24 -31.75
C ALA A 318 -18.17 14.98 -32.44
N GLU A 319 -18.18 14.46 -33.66
CA GLU A 319 -19.38 14.07 -34.41
C GLU A 319 -19.96 12.71 -33.97
N GLU A 320 -19.16 11.77 -33.47
CA GLU A 320 -19.65 10.44 -33.03
C GLU A 320 -20.35 10.51 -31.66
N ASP A 321 -19.91 11.41 -30.77
CA ASP A 321 -20.55 11.63 -29.47
C ASP A 321 -21.94 12.28 -29.59
N LEU A 322 -22.19 13.03 -30.68
CA LEU A 322 -23.50 13.59 -31.00
C LEU A 322 -24.50 12.53 -31.49
N LEU A 323 -24.02 11.46 -32.11
CA LEU A 323 -24.86 10.38 -32.62
C LEU A 323 -25.29 9.42 -31.50
N GLU A 324 -24.38 9.05 -30.59
CA GLU A 324 -24.73 8.21 -29.42
C GLU A 324 -25.63 8.96 -28.41
N GLY A 325 -25.59 10.30 -28.38
CA GLY A 325 -26.50 11.12 -27.56
C GLY A 325 -27.93 11.27 -28.13
N SER A 326 -28.15 10.91 -29.40
CA SER A 326 -29.45 11.10 -30.07
C SER A 326 -30.38 9.88 -30.01
N ASP A 327 -29.84 8.68 -29.74
CA ASP A 327 -30.61 7.43 -29.66
C ASP A 327 -31.16 7.14 -28.24
N GLY A 328 -30.97 8.07 -27.29
CA GLY A 328 -31.41 7.94 -25.89
C GLY A 328 -32.68 8.71 -25.50
N GLU A 329 -33.26 9.53 -26.38
CA GLU A 329 -34.42 10.41 -26.08
C GLU A 329 -35.70 10.04 -26.86
N GLN A 330 -35.96 8.75 -27.10
CA GLN A 330 -37.30 8.29 -27.52
C GLN A 330 -37.76 7.11 -26.70
N ALA A 331 -38.04 7.36 -25.42
CA ALA A 331 -38.83 6.46 -24.60
C ALA A 331 -39.51 7.22 -23.45
N GLU A 332 -40.44 8.13 -23.77
CA GLU A 332 -41.49 8.57 -22.84
C GLU A 332 -42.61 9.26 -23.63
N ASP A 333 -43.73 8.55 -23.82
CA ASP A 333 -45.12 9.06 -23.81
C ASP A 333 -46.05 8.07 -24.52
N VAL A 334 -46.56 7.10 -23.77
CA VAL A 334 -47.83 6.43 -24.10
C VAL A 334 -48.72 6.48 -22.86
N GLU A 335 -49.30 7.65 -22.62
CA GLU A 335 -50.52 7.78 -21.82
C GLU A 335 -51.72 8.00 -22.75
N GLY A 336 -52.72 7.12 -22.60
CA GLY A 336 -54.13 7.49 -22.71
C GLY A 336 -54.73 7.65 -24.11
N MET A 337 -55.39 6.59 -24.60
CA MET A 337 -56.61 6.78 -25.39
C MET A 337 -57.69 5.81 -24.93
N GLN A 338 -58.76 6.37 -24.37
CA GLN A 338 -60.02 5.70 -24.04
C GLN A 338 -60.93 5.58 -25.27
N THR A 339 -61.97 4.74 -25.12
CA THR A 339 -63.19 4.53 -25.94
C THR A 339 -63.03 3.57 -27.13
N GLU A 340 -63.85 2.54 -27.33
CA GLU A 340 -65.21 2.19 -26.84
C GLU A 340 -65.30 0.81 -26.17
#